data_AF-A0A935Y3F5-F1
#
_entry.id   AF-A0A935Y3F5-F1
#
_cell.length_a   1.000
_cell.length_b   1.000
_cell.length_c   1.000
_cell.angle_alpha   90.00
_cell.angle_beta   90.00
_cell.angle_gamma   90.00
#
_symmetry.space_group_name_H-M   'P 1'
#
loop_
_entity.id
_entity.type
_entity.pdbx_description
1 polymer ?
#
loop_
_entity_poly.entity_id
_entity_poly.type
_entity_poly.pdbx_seq_one_letter_code
_entity_poly.pdbx_strand_id
1 'polypeptide(L)' 'MESVRQAVGCFHCGSETSGQTYVLEGKSFCCNGCRTVFQILQKMTLVRIINSIPVRV' A
#
# COMPACT_ATOMS: atom_id res chain seq x y z
N MET A 1 -27.16 13.41 8.24
CA MET A 1 -26.51 12.24 8.89
C MET A 1 -25.55 11.67 7.88
N GLU A 2 -24.33 12.19 7.82
CA GLU A 2 -23.31 11.70 6.88
C GLU A 2 -22.74 10.41 7.47
N SER A 3 -23.09 9.28 6.87
CA SER A 3 -22.57 7.97 7.28
C SER A 3 -21.12 7.89 6.84
N VAL A 4 -20.19 8.15 7.77
CA VAL A 4 -18.75 8.06 7.53
C VAL A 4 -18.42 6.63 7.13
N ARG A 5 -18.36 6.38 5.82
CA ARG A 5 -17.66 5.21 5.29
C ARG A 5 -16.23 5.40 5.71
N GLN A 6 -15.74 4.58 6.64
CA GLN A 6 -14.32 4.51 6.97
C GLN A 6 -13.61 4.01 5.71
N ALA A 7 -13.25 4.93 4.81
CA ALA A 7 -12.46 4.62 3.64
C ALA A 7 -11.07 4.23 4.16
N VAL A 8 -10.72 2.95 3.98
CA VAL A 8 -9.37 2.52 4.33
C VAL A 8 -8.44 3.18 3.31
N GLY A 9 -7.40 3.85 3.79
CA GLY A 9 -6.40 4.43 2.90
C GLY A 9 -5.56 3.33 2.26
N CYS A 10 -5.25 3.46 0.98
CA CYS A 10 -4.27 2.62 0.31
C CYS A 10 -2.90 2.82 0.96
N PHE A 11 -2.29 1.73 1.43
CA PHE A 11 -0.98 1.75 2.08
C PHE A 11 0.14 2.27 1.15
N HIS A 12 -0.04 2.17 -0.16
CA HIS A 12 0.97 2.57 -1.14
C HIS A 12 0.86 4.04 -1.56
N CYS A 13 -0.33 4.52 -1.92
CA CYS A 13 -0.52 5.86 -2.48
C CYS A 13 -1.36 6.80 -1.61
N GLY A 14 -1.89 6.32 -0.48
CA GLY A 14 -2.74 7.10 0.42
C GLY A 14 -4.15 7.38 -0.09
N SER A 15 -4.49 7.00 -1.33
CA SER A 15 -5.83 7.17 -1.89
C SER A 15 -6.87 6.31 -1.17
N GLU A 16 -8.10 6.79 -1.11
CA GLU A 16 -9.22 6.01 -0.57
C GLU A 16 -9.39 4.68 -1.32
N THR A 17 -9.48 3.58 -0.59
CA THR A 17 -9.87 2.30 -1.18
C THR A 17 -11.38 2.30 -1.40
N SER A 18 -11.80 2.82 -2.54
CA SER A 18 -13.21 2.89 -2.94
C SER A 18 -13.63 1.62 -3.67
N GLY A 19 -14.55 0.86 -3.08
CA GLY A 19 -15.08 -0.38 -3.67
C GLY A 19 -14.22 -1.62 -3.36
N GLN A 20 -13.55 -2.17 -4.38
CA GLN A 20 -12.73 -3.39 -4.22
C GLN A 20 -11.39 -3.06 -3.58
N THR A 21 -11.26 -3.41 -2.30
CA THR A 21 -10.01 -3.28 -1.54
C THR A 21 -9.19 -4.54 -1.67
N TYR A 22 -7.90 -4.40 -2.00
CA TYR A 22 -6.97 -5.51 -2.04
C TYR A 22 -6.20 -5.57 -0.73
N VAL A 23 -6.17 -6.73 -0.07
CA VAL A 23 -5.46 -6.90 1.21
C VAL A 23 -4.25 -7.83 1.04
N LEU A 24 -3.07 -7.40 1.50
CA LEU A 24 -1.87 -8.23 1.59
C LEU A 24 -1.17 -7.98 2.92
N GLU A 25 -0.91 -9.04 3.70
CA GLU A 25 -0.26 -8.95 5.02
C GLU A 25 -0.90 -7.91 5.96
N GLY A 26 -2.24 -7.81 5.93
CA GLY A 26 -3.00 -6.86 6.76
C GLY A 26 -2.97 -5.41 6.28
N LYS A 27 -2.39 -5.14 5.11
CA LYS A 27 -2.38 -3.81 4.49
C LYS A 27 -3.38 -3.74 3.34
N SER A 28 -4.10 -2.63 3.24
CA SER A 28 -5.10 -2.39 2.20
C SER A 28 -4.54 -1.59 1.03
N PHE A 29 -4.98 -1.89 -0.18
CA PHE A 29 -4.55 -1.27 -1.42
C PHE A 29 -5.75 -0.93 -2.31
N CYS A 30 -5.70 0.24 -2.97
CA CYS A 30 -6.78 0.71 -3.83
C CYS A 30 -6.88 -0.03 -5.17
N CYS A 31 -5.81 -0.71 -5.61
CA CYS A 31 -5.80 -1.48 -6.84
C CYS A 31 -4.81 -2.65 -6.78
N ASN A 32 -4.96 -3.61 -7.69
CA ASN A 32 -4.07 -4.76 -7.78
C ASN A 32 -2.62 -4.35 -8.11
N GLY A 33 -2.42 -3.21 -8.79
CA GLY A 33 -1.09 -2.64 -9.06
C GLY A 33 -0.37 -2.24 -7.77
N CYS A 34 -1.03 -1.48 -6.88
CA CYS A 34 -0.47 -1.09 -5.59
C CYS A 34 -0.11 -2.32 -4.71
N ARG A 35 -0.97 -3.35 -4.73
CA ARG A 35 -0.69 -4.63 -4.07
C ARG A 35 0.53 -5.33 -4.68
N THR A 36 0.61 -5.38 -6.02
CA THR A 36 1.65 -6.09 -6.75
C THR A 36 3.01 -5.44 -6.54
N VAL A 37 3.09 -4.10 -6.58
CA VAL A 37 4.31 -3.36 -6.25
C VAL A 37 4.77 -3.72 -4.85
N PHE A 38 3.88 -3.66 -3.85
CA PHE A 38 4.21 -4.04 -2.48
C PHE A 38 4.71 -5.49 -2.37
N GLN A 39 4.04 -6.43 -3.04
CA GLN A 39 4.44 -7.85 -3.07
C GLN A 39 5.81 -8.08 -3.72
N ILE A 40 6.12 -7.36 -4.81
CA ILE A 40 7.41 -7.44 -5.50
C ILE A 40 8.51 -6.87 -4.60
N LEU A 41 8.27 -5.70 -4.00
CA LEU A 41 9.20 -5.04 -3.09
C LEU A 41 9.51 -5.92 -1.86
N GLN A 42 8.50 -6.60 -1.32
CA GLN A 42 8.65 -7.58 -0.23
C GLN A 42 9.52 -8.79 -0.61
N LYS A 43 9.36 -9.31 -1.83
CA LYS A 43 10.10 -10.50 -2.30
C LYS A 43 11.55 -10.23 -2.66
N MET A 44 11.96 -8.98 -2.87
CA MET A 44 13.31 -8.64 -3.30
C MET A 44 14.24 -8.35 -2.12
N THR A 45 15.24 -9.20 -1.92
CA THR A 45 16.31 -9.02 -0.91
C THR A 45 17.02 -7.66 -1.03
N LEU A 46 17.15 -7.11 -2.24
CA LEU A 46 17.80 -5.83 -2.51
C LEU A 46 16.98 -4.60 -2.06
N VAL A 47 15.66 -4.75 -1.91
CA VAL A 47 14.79 -3.65 -1.48
C VAL A 47 14.92 -3.39 0.02
N ARG A 48 15.33 -4.38 0.84
CA ARG A 48 15.62 -4.16 2.27
C ARG A 48 16.82 -3.24 2.48
N ILE A 49 17.79 -3.29 1.56
CA ILE A 49 18.98 -2.44 1.62
C ILE A 49 18.63 -1.00 1.22
N ILE A 50 17.87 -0.77 0.14
CA ILE A 50 17.51 0.60 -0.27
C ILE A 50 16.54 1.31 0.70
N ASN A 51 15.63 0.59 1.38
CA ASN A 51 14.74 1.18 2.40
C ASN A 51 15.45 1.48 3.72
N SER A 52 16.67 0.99 3.90
CA SER A 52 17.53 1.31 5.06
C SER A 52 18.52 2.44 4.75
N ILE A 53 18.56 2.92 3.51
CA ILE A 53 19.32 4.11 3.11
C ILE A 53 18.35 5.28 3.14
N PRO A 54 18.50 6.25 4.07
CA PRO A 54 17.67 7.45 4.06
C PRO A 54 18.04 8.25 2.82
N VAL A 55 17.25 8.13 1.75
CA VAL A 55 17.32 9.04 0.61
C VAL A 55 16.82 10.39 1.12
N ARG A 56 17.77 11.27 1.47
CA ARG A 56 17.46 12.65 1.81
C ARG A 56 16.89 13.29 0.55
N VAL A 57 15.61 13.67 0.63
CA VAL A 57 15.00 14.61 -0.32
C VAL A 57 15.67 15.97 -0.18
#